data_AF-A0A565B7I4-F1
#
_entry.id   AF-A0A565B7I4-F1
#
_cell.length_a   1.000
_cell.length_b   1.000
_cell.length_c   1.000
_cell.angle_alpha   90.00
_cell.angle_beta   90.00
_cell.angle_gamma   90.00
#
_symmetry.space_group_name_H-M   'P 1'
#
loop_
_entity.id
_entity.type
_entity.pdbx_description
1 polymer ?
#
loop_
_entity_poly.entity_id
_entity_poly.type
_entity_poly.pdbx_seq_one_letter_code
_entity_poly.pdbx_strand_id
1 'polypeptide(L)'
;MAVDINKSACSSLELNHPETEVRNETAEDFLILLKEWRRLCQKFGLISTTEPLESDSDSEDDDNDVVEEESNGSEMPPDEFEVGELLSICYENPKNKEFASALHFKKQSVLRVEEENGRNKTRRSKGV
;
A
#
# COMPACT_ATOMS: atom_id res chain seq x y z
N MET A 1 11.38 -12.93 6.76
CA MET A 1 9.99 -12.50 6.98
C MET A 1 9.28 -13.54 7.83
N ALA A 2 8.39 -13.13 8.72
CA ALA A 2 7.53 -13.99 9.53
C ALA A 2 6.09 -13.47 9.50
N VAL A 3 5.11 -14.37 9.52
CA VAL A 3 3.67 -14.05 9.46
C VAL A 3 2.96 -14.76 10.59
N ASP A 4 2.19 -14.02 11.39
CA ASP A 4 1.37 -14.58 12.46
C ASP A 4 0.14 -13.70 12.72
N ILE A 5 -1.01 -14.32 12.98
CA ILE A 5 -2.25 -13.60 13.30
C ILE A 5 -2.21 -12.98 14.72
N ASN A 6 -1.37 -13.52 15.62
CA ASN A 6 -1.24 -13.08 16.99
C ASN A 6 -0.29 -11.88 17.11
N LYS A 7 -0.87 -10.70 17.36
CA LYS A 7 -0.14 -9.43 17.52
C LYS A 7 0.97 -9.49 18.58
N SER A 8 0.75 -10.20 19.68
CA SER A 8 1.74 -10.33 20.76
C SER A 8 2.93 -11.19 20.34
N ALA A 9 2.70 -12.25 19.55
CA ALA A 9 3.75 -13.07 18.98
C ALA A 9 4.59 -12.26 17.99
N CYS A 10 3.92 -11.52 17.08
CA CYS A 10 4.60 -10.60 16.16
C CYS A 10 5.46 -9.57 16.89
N SER A 11 4.88 -8.88 17.88
CA SER A 11 5.58 -7.83 18.63
C SER A 11 6.79 -8.38 19.38
N SER A 12 6.68 -9.60 19.92
CA SER A 12 7.81 -10.27 20.58
C SER A 12 8.90 -10.64 19.58
N LEU A 13 8.54 -11.14 18.40
CA LEU A 13 9.51 -11.52 17.37
C LEU A 13 10.25 -10.30 16.83
N GLU A 14 9.54 -9.23 16.50
CA GLU A 14 10.11 -7.96 16.00
C GLU A 14 11.09 -7.35 17.01
N LEU A 15 10.76 -7.39 18.31
CA LEU A 15 11.61 -6.84 19.37
C LEU A 15 12.93 -7.61 19.53
N ASN A 16 12.93 -8.91 19.27
CA ASN A 16 14.12 -9.76 19.40
C ASN A 16 14.90 -9.93 18.08
N HIS A 17 14.23 -9.70 16.94
CA HIS A 17 14.78 -9.86 15.59
C HIS A 17 14.38 -8.67 14.70
N PRO A 18 14.92 -7.46 14.96
CA PRO A 18 14.53 -6.24 14.25
C PRO A 18 14.85 -6.27 12.75
N GLU A 19 15.75 -7.15 12.30
CA GLU A 19 16.04 -7.39 10.90
C GLU A 19 14.96 -8.21 10.18
N THR A 20 14.10 -8.90 10.93
CA THR A 20 13.03 -9.72 10.35
C THR A 20 11.80 -8.86 10.10
N GLU A 21 11.36 -8.81 8.84
CA GLU A 21 10.05 -8.24 8.52
C GLU A 21 8.94 -9.12 9.12
N VAL A 22 8.20 -8.58 10.09
CA VAL A 22 7.11 -9.27 10.78
C VAL A 22 5.77 -8.71 10.32
N ARG A 23 4.85 -9.60 9.94
CA ARG A 23 3.53 -9.24 9.41
C ARG A 23 2.44 -9.83 10.31
N ASN A 24 1.53 -8.99 10.78
CA ASN A 24 0.43 -9.40 11.65
C ASN A 24 -0.88 -9.57 10.87
N GLU A 25 -1.00 -10.68 10.15
CA GLU A 25 -2.14 -11.01 9.28
C GLU A 25 -2.35 -12.54 9.23
N THR A 26 -3.44 -12.99 8.60
CA THR A 26 -3.71 -14.42 8.44
C THR A 26 -2.79 -15.03 7.38
N ALA A 27 -2.56 -16.34 7.45
CA ALA A 27 -1.76 -17.02 6.42
C ALA A 27 -2.47 -16.99 5.05
N GLU A 28 -3.80 -17.03 5.07
CA GLU A 28 -4.66 -16.93 3.90
C GLU A 28 -4.54 -15.56 3.22
N ASP A 29 -4.69 -14.46 3.98
CA ASP A 29 -4.55 -13.10 3.44
C ASP A 29 -3.13 -12.86 2.91
N PHE A 30 -2.10 -13.35 3.62
CA PHE A 30 -0.72 -13.24 3.15
C PHE A 30 -0.49 -14.03 1.85
N LEU A 31 -1.10 -15.21 1.70
CA LEU A 31 -1.01 -15.97 0.46
C LEU A 31 -1.63 -15.21 -0.71
N ILE A 32 -2.79 -14.57 -0.50
CA ILE A 32 -3.44 -13.76 -1.54
C ILE A 32 -2.59 -12.52 -1.87
N LEU A 33 -2.04 -11.85 -0.85
CA LEU A 33 -1.07 -10.78 -1.04
C LEU A 33 0.08 -11.20 -1.95
N LEU A 34 0.66 -12.39 -1.74
CA LEU A 34 1.76 -12.88 -2.58
C LEU A 34 1.33 -13.12 -4.04
N LYS A 35 0.10 -13.59 -4.28
CA LYS A 35 -0.46 -13.75 -5.63
C LYS A 35 -0.62 -12.39 -6.32
N GLU A 36 -1.28 -11.44 -5.66
CA GLU A 36 -1.53 -10.10 -6.19
C GLU A 36 -0.24 -9.29 -6.35
N TRP A 37 0.70 -9.42 -5.41
CA TRP A 37 2.03 -8.81 -5.52
C TRP A 37 2.78 -9.32 -6.75
N ARG A 38 2.72 -10.63 -7.04
CA ARG A 38 3.31 -11.19 -8.28
C ARG A 38 2.67 -10.57 -9.52
N ARG A 39 1.34 -10.48 -9.58
CA ARG A 39 0.61 -9.86 -10.71
C ARG A 39 1.04 -8.41 -10.90
N LEU A 40 1.15 -7.65 -9.81
CA LEU A 40 1.64 -6.28 -9.81
C LEU A 40 3.06 -6.18 -10.37
N CYS A 41 3.99 -7.04 -9.91
CA CYS A 41 5.35 -7.08 -10.43
C CYS A 41 5.39 -7.40 -11.94
N GLN A 42 4.53 -8.29 -12.43
CA GLN A 42 4.44 -8.59 -13.87
C GLN A 42 3.88 -7.42 -14.67
N LYS A 43 2.81 -6.77 -14.18
CA LYS A 43 2.17 -5.61 -14.83
C LYS A 43 3.17 -4.47 -15.07
N PHE A 44 4.09 -4.27 -14.14
CA PHE A 44 5.15 -3.26 -14.25
C PHE A 44 6.48 -3.80 -14.81
N GLY A 45 6.50 -5.02 -15.34
CA GLY A 45 7.69 -5.60 -15.98
C GLY A 45 8.88 -5.85 -15.04
N LEU A 46 8.65 -5.92 -13.73
CA LEU A 46 9.69 -6.18 -12.72
C LEU A 46 10.15 -7.65 -12.72
N ILE A 47 9.30 -8.56 -13.21
CA ILE A 47 9.61 -9.98 -13.36
C ILE A 47 9.14 -10.49 -14.72
N SER A 48 9.84 -11.47 -15.28
CA SER A 48 9.49 -12.09 -16.55
C SER A 48 8.20 -12.91 -16.44
N THR A 49 7.33 -12.79 -17.44
CA THR A 49 6.08 -13.55 -17.62
C THR A 49 6.34 -14.92 -18.24
N THR A 50 7.31 -15.67 -17.72
CA THR A 50 7.68 -16.97 -18.27
C THR A 50 6.67 -18.07 -17.91
N GLU A 51 5.86 -17.85 -16.88
CA GLU A 51 4.77 -18.74 -16.46
C GLU A 51 3.43 -18.06 -16.76
N PRO A 52 2.47 -18.71 -17.44
CA PRO A 52 1.12 -18.19 -17.60
C PRO A 52 0.52 -17.88 -16.24
N LEU A 53 -0.09 -16.69 -16.10
CA LEU A 53 -0.95 -16.41 -14.95
C LEU A 53 -2.07 -17.44 -14.96
N GLU A 54 -2.05 -18.40 -14.03
CA GLU A 54 -3.21 -19.24 -13.79
C GLU A 54 -4.36 -18.29 -13.44
N SER A 55 -5.36 -18.23 -14.32
CA SER A 55 -6.55 -17.43 -14.10
C SER A 55 -7.35 -18.08 -12.97
N ASP A 56 -7.06 -17.70 -11.72
CA ASP A 56 -7.97 -17.96 -10.61
C ASP A 56 -9.26 -17.17 -10.92
N SER A 57 -10.29 -17.90 -11.36
CA SER A 57 -11.56 -17.42 -11.90
C SER A 57 -12.50 -16.83 -10.83
N ASP A 58 -12.02 -15.92 -9.97
CA ASP A 58 -12.89 -15.31 -8.95
C ASP A 58 -12.62 -13.83 -8.67
N SER A 59 -12.09 -13.10 -9.66
CA SER A 59 -12.02 -11.64 -9.59
C SER A 59 -12.32 -11.08 -10.97
N GLU A 60 -13.49 -10.47 -11.11
CA GLU A 60 -13.87 -9.73 -12.31
C GLU A 60 -12.92 -8.54 -12.46
N ASP A 61 -12.06 -8.61 -13.49
CA ASP A 61 -11.14 -7.56 -13.90
C ASP A 61 -11.98 -6.37 -14.45
N ASP A 62 -12.23 -5.36 -13.62
CA ASP A 62 -12.77 -4.08 -14.07
C ASP A 62 -11.61 -3.17 -14.50
N ASP A 63 -11.08 -3.45 -15.69
CA ASP A 63 -10.21 -2.55 -16.44
C ASP A 63 -11.04 -1.35 -16.93
N ASN A 64 -11.34 -0.40 -16.04
CA ASN A 64 -11.81 0.93 -16.40
C ASN A 64 -10.66 1.93 -16.27
N ASP A 65 -9.76 1.91 -17.25
CA ASP A 65 -8.78 2.97 -17.47
C ASP A 65 -9.48 4.17 -18.13
N VAL A 66 -10.05 5.05 -17.31
CA VAL A 66 -10.50 6.38 -17.74
C VAL A 66 -9.48 7.40 -17.22
N VAL A 67 -8.46 7.64 -18.04
CA VAL A 67 -7.60 8.82 -17.94
C VAL A 67 -8.39 10.03 -18.43
N GLU A 68 -9.03 10.75 -17.52
CA GLU A 68 -9.41 12.15 -17.75
C GLU A 68 -8.29 13.06 -17.21
N GLU A 69 -7.40 13.48 -18.10
CA GLU A 69 -6.55 14.63 -17.85
C GLU A 69 -7.37 15.92 -18.07
N GLU A 70 -7.85 16.51 -16.98
CA GLU A 70 -8.06 17.95 -16.93
C GLU A 70 -7.17 18.56 -15.84
N SER A 71 -6.04 19.11 -16.28
CA SER A 71 -5.22 20.02 -15.48
C SER A 71 -5.95 21.35 -15.34
N ASN A 72 -6.91 21.41 -14.41
CA ASN A 72 -7.41 22.66 -13.89
C ASN A 72 -6.56 23.02 -12.67
N GLY A 73 -5.75 24.07 -12.81
CA GLY A 73 -4.98 24.65 -11.71
C GLY A 73 -5.93 25.25 -10.68
N SER A 74 -6.42 24.43 -9.75
CA SER A 74 -7.10 24.91 -8.55
C SER A 74 -6.05 25.23 -7.49
N GLU A 75 -6.17 26.42 -6.93
CA GLU A 75 -5.43 26.84 -5.74
C GLU A 75 -5.71 25.84 -4.60
N MET A 76 -4.64 25.17 -4.18
CA MET A 76 -4.69 24.00 -3.32
C MET A 76 -5.03 24.44 -1.88
N PRO A 77 -6.13 23.98 -1.26
CA PRO A 77 -6.47 24.35 0.11
C PRO A 77 -5.33 24.02 1.10
N PRO A 78 -5.15 24.85 2.14
CA PRO A 78 -4.00 24.77 3.06
C PRO A 78 -3.89 23.49 3.89
N ASP A 79 -4.90 22.61 3.83
CA ASP A 79 -4.97 21.35 4.58
C ASP A 79 -4.75 20.10 3.69
N GLU A 80 -4.18 20.26 2.49
CA GLU A 80 -3.85 19.13 1.63
C GLU A 80 -2.51 18.47 2.00
N PHE A 81 -2.49 17.14 1.91
CA PHE A 81 -1.32 16.32 2.18
C PHE A 81 -0.84 15.62 0.92
N GLU A 82 0.45 15.73 0.65
CA GLU A 82 1.09 14.97 -0.41
C GLU A 82 1.53 13.59 0.12
N VAL A 83 1.46 12.58 -0.73
CA VAL A 83 2.01 11.26 -0.42
C VAL A 83 3.52 11.33 -0.58
N GLY A 84 4.27 11.18 0.52
CA GLY A 84 5.73 11.21 0.48
C GLY A 84 6.34 9.85 0.15
N GLU A 85 5.89 8.80 0.83
CA GLU A 85 6.48 7.46 0.71
C GLU A 85 5.43 6.37 0.96
N LEU A 86 5.50 5.27 0.22
CA LEU A 86 4.75 4.05 0.52
C LEU A 86 5.60 3.17 1.45
N LEU A 87 5.08 2.90 2.65
CA LEU A 87 5.79 2.23 3.73
C LEU A 87 5.59 0.72 3.75
N SER A 88 4.38 0.25 3.41
CA SER A 88 4.06 -1.18 3.42
C SER A 88 2.86 -1.49 2.53
N ILE A 89 2.69 -2.77 2.23
CA ILE A 89 1.54 -3.32 1.49
C ILE A 89 0.91 -4.47 2.30
N CYS A 90 -0.41 -4.60 2.27
CA CYS A 90 -1.15 -5.74 2.80
C CYS A 90 -2.36 -6.07 1.92
N TYR A 91 -2.86 -7.29 2.03
CA TYR A 91 -4.16 -7.66 1.48
C TYR A 91 -5.13 -7.68 2.65
N GLU A 92 -6.12 -6.79 2.65
CA GLU A 92 -7.09 -6.73 3.73
C GLU A 92 -8.45 -7.12 3.19
N ASN A 93 -9.08 -8.10 3.84
CA ASN A 93 -10.51 -8.28 3.71
C ASN A 93 -11.19 -7.35 4.72
N PRO A 94 -11.78 -6.24 4.27
CA PRO A 94 -12.43 -5.30 5.17
C PRO A 94 -13.52 -6.05 5.93
N LYS A 95 -13.41 -6.08 7.26
CA LYS A 95 -14.44 -6.69 8.13
C LYS A 95 -15.82 -6.09 7.90
N ASN A 96 -15.87 -4.89 7.32
CA ASN A 96 -17.07 -4.21 6.88
C ASN A 96 -17.35 -4.54 5.40
N LYS A 97 -18.54 -5.08 5.10
CA LYS A 97 -18.95 -5.56 3.76
C LYS A 97 -19.04 -4.47 2.68
N GLU A 98 -18.73 -3.23 3.02
CA GLU A 98 -18.80 -2.09 2.11
C GLU A 98 -17.63 -2.02 1.14
N PHE A 99 -16.53 -2.73 1.41
CA PHE A 99 -15.34 -2.73 0.57
C PHE A 99 -15.04 -4.15 0.10
N ALA A 100 -14.63 -4.29 -1.16
CA ALA A 100 -14.10 -5.57 -1.65
C ALA A 100 -12.69 -5.79 -1.07
N SER A 101 -12.30 -7.05 -0.91
CA SER A 101 -10.93 -7.38 -0.52
C SER A 101 -9.95 -6.87 -1.59
N ALA A 102 -8.91 -6.14 -1.19
CA ALA A 102 -7.99 -5.50 -2.12
C ALA A 102 -6.58 -5.33 -1.54
N LEU A 103 -5.63 -4.96 -2.39
CA LEU A 103 -4.30 -4.49 -1.97
C LEU A 103 -4.41 -3.09 -1.34
N HIS A 104 -3.89 -2.95 -0.12
CA HIS A 104 -3.81 -1.69 0.60
C HIS A 104 -2.35 -1.28 0.82
N PHE A 105 -2.08 0.00 0.64
CA PHE A 105 -0.75 0.59 0.90
C PHE A 105 -0.79 1.49 2.13
N LYS A 106 0.12 1.22 3.07
CA LYS A 106 0.42 2.19 4.12
C LYS A 106 1.30 3.28 3.54
N LYS A 107 0.94 4.53 3.76
CA LYS A 107 1.67 5.69 3.26
C LYS A 107 2.12 6.63 4.37
N GLN A 108 3.22 7.33 4.13
CA GLN A 108 3.61 8.52 4.88
C GLN A 108 3.13 9.75 4.13
N SER A 109 2.33 10.57 4.81
CA SER A 109 1.86 11.86 4.28
C SER A 109 2.78 13.00 4.71
N VAL A 110 2.88 14.03 3.86
CA VAL A 110 3.71 15.21 4.09
C VAL A 110 2.85 16.46 3.88
N LEU A 111 2.89 17.38 4.84
CA LEU A 111 2.25 18.69 4.71
C LEU A 111 3.15 19.62 3.91
N ARG A 112 2.61 20.24 2.87
CA ARG A 112 3.25 21.37 2.21
C ARG A 112 3.05 22.60 3.09
N VAL A 113 4.15 23.15 3.61
CA VAL A 113 4.15 24.44 4.29
C VAL A 113 4.66 25.46 3.29
N GLU A 114 3.78 26.29 2.74
CA GLU A 114 4.20 27.45 1.98
C GLU A 114 4.79 28.48 2.97
N GLU A 115 6.09 28.74 2.90
CA GLU A 115 6.75 29.79 3.70
C GLU A 115 6.87 31.07 2.88
N GLU A 116 6.23 32.16 3.34
CA GLU A 116 6.74 33.50 3.09
C GLU A 116 8.16 33.57 3.67
N ASN A 117 9.15 33.87 2.82
CA ASN A 117 10.54 34.19 3.18
C ASN A 117 11.56 33.00 3.23
N GLY A 118 11.64 32.22 2.15
CA GLY A 118 12.94 31.81 1.57
C GLY A 118 13.73 30.65 2.19
N ARG A 119 13.16 29.80 3.06
CA ARG A 119 13.81 28.54 3.49
C ARG A 119 12.85 27.37 3.69
N ASN A 120 12.38 26.76 2.60
CA ASN A 120 11.51 25.57 2.61
C ASN A 120 11.79 24.58 3.76
N LYS A 121 10.82 24.41 4.67
CA LYS A 121 10.85 23.40 5.75
C LYS A 121 9.68 22.44 5.62
N THR A 122 10.01 21.19 5.29
CA THR A 122 9.05 20.09 5.19
C THR A 122 8.78 19.47 6.58
N ARG A 123 7.51 19.35 6.99
CA ARG A 123 7.12 18.64 8.23
C ARG A 123 6.46 17.29 7.87
N ARG A 124 7.04 16.19 8.36
CA ARG A 124 6.52 14.82 8.17
C ARG A 124 5.48 14.49 9.24
N SER A 125 4.32 13.97 8.86
CA SER A 125 3.40 13.32 9.79
C SER A 125 3.63 11.80 9.77
N LYS A 126 3.58 11.14 10.93
CA LYS A 126 3.61 9.68 11.01
C LYS A 126 2.20 9.17 10.72
N GLY A 127 2.02 8.47 9.59
CA GLY A 127 0.75 7.89 9.18
C GLY A 127 0.23 6.86 10.17
N VAL A 128 -1.08 6.90 10.43
CA VAL A 128 -1.85 5.89 11.19
C VAL A 128 -1.97 4.63 10.34
#